data_AF-A0A966QYM5-F1
#
_entry.id   AF-A0A966QYM5-F1
#
_cell.length_a   1.000
_cell.length_b   1.000
_cell.length_c   1.000
_cell.angle_alpha   90.00
_cell.angle_beta   90.00
_cell.angle_gamma   90.00
#
_symmetry.space_group_name_H-M   'P 1'
#
loop_
_entity.id
_entity.type
_entity.pdbx_description
1 polymer ?
#
loop_
_entity_poly.entity_id
_entity_poly.type
_entity_poly.pdbx_seq_one_letter_code
_entity_poly.pdbx_strand_id
1 'polypeptide(L)'
;MFKLDNNFLIELGLGALPADEKNKMLAHIYETLEMRVGMKLAEQMTDAQLDEFEAYINRNDEAGALTWLESNFPNYKDVVA
;
A
#
# COMPACT_ATOMS: atom_id res chain seq x y z
N MET A 1 -6.10 -8.03 10.54
CA MET A 1 -5.13 -7.19 9.82
C MET A 1 -4.57 -8.05 8.71
N PHE A 2 -4.70 -7.61 7.45
CA PHE A 2 -4.19 -8.33 6.29
C PHE A 2 -2.67 -8.50 6.41
N LYS A 3 -2.16 -9.72 6.21
CA LYS A 3 -0.73 -10.01 6.24
C LYS A 3 -0.34 -10.62 4.90
N LEU A 4 0.57 -9.95 4.21
CA LEU A 4 1.10 -10.42 2.95
C LEU A 4 2.34 -11.29 3.24
N ASP A 5 2.10 -12.57 3.54
CA ASP A 5 3.13 -13.54 3.92
C ASP A 5 2.98 -14.87 3.14
N ASN A 6 3.81 -15.86 3.48
CA ASN A 6 3.75 -17.16 2.82
C ASN A 6 2.40 -17.88 3.01
N ASN A 7 1.66 -17.63 4.10
CA ASN A 7 0.35 -18.23 4.28
C ASN A 7 -0.66 -17.63 3.29
N PHE A 8 -0.59 -16.32 3.05
CA PHE A 8 -1.38 -15.68 2.00
C PHE A 8 -1.12 -16.31 0.62
N LEU A 9 0.15 -16.58 0.28
CA LEU A 9 0.45 -17.29 -0.97
C LEU A 9 -0.13 -18.71 -1.01
N ILE A 10 -0.16 -19.43 0.12
CA ILE A 10 -0.77 -20.76 0.20
C ILE A 10 -2.27 -20.68 -0.04
N GLU A 11 -2.96 -19.70 0.56
CA GLU A 11 -4.40 -19.48 0.38
C GLU A 11 -4.77 -19.16 -1.08
N LEU A 12 -3.87 -18.47 -1.80
CA LEU A 12 -4.01 -18.20 -3.24
C LEU A 12 -3.65 -19.39 -4.14
N GLY A 13 -3.26 -20.54 -3.57
CA GLY A 13 -2.82 -21.71 -4.34
C GLY A 13 -1.38 -21.61 -4.87
N LEU A 14 -0.61 -20.59 -4.44
CA LEU A 14 0.79 -20.35 -4.81
C LEU A 14 1.77 -20.99 -3.81
N GLY A 15 1.28 -21.81 -2.88
CA GLY A 15 2.08 -22.47 -1.85
C GLY A 15 3.15 -23.44 -2.39
N ALA A 16 3.01 -23.92 -3.62
CA ALA A 16 3.97 -24.83 -4.25
C ALA A 16 5.17 -24.13 -4.90
N LEU A 17 5.17 -22.80 -4.96
CA LEU A 17 6.28 -22.03 -5.53
C LEU A 17 7.59 -22.30 -4.75
N PRO A 18 8.75 -22.36 -5.45
CA PRO A 18 10.06 -22.29 -4.82
C PRO A 18 10.20 -21.07 -3.91
N ALA A 19 11.06 -21.15 -2.89
CA ALA A 19 11.18 -20.09 -1.88
C ALA A 19 11.60 -18.73 -2.47
N ASP A 20 12.49 -18.74 -3.46
CA ASP A 20 12.91 -17.55 -4.19
C ASP A 20 11.75 -16.94 -5.02
N GLU A 21 10.95 -17.79 -5.67
CA GLU A 21 9.76 -17.34 -6.42
C GLU A 21 8.65 -16.81 -5.50
N LYS A 22 8.48 -17.39 -4.30
CA LYS A 22 7.57 -16.85 -3.28
C LYS A 22 8.00 -15.46 -2.84
N ASN A 23 9.29 -15.26 -2.59
CA ASN A 23 9.80 -13.95 -2.18
C ASN A 23 9.62 -12.91 -3.29
N LYS A 24 9.91 -13.27 -4.55
CA LYS A 24 9.64 -12.39 -5.71
C LYS A 24 8.15 -12.06 -5.84
N MET A 25 7.29 -13.06 -5.65
CA MET A 25 5.83 -12.88 -5.72
C MET A 25 5.33 -11.94 -4.62
N LEU A 26 5.78 -12.13 -3.38
CA LEU A 26 5.43 -11.24 -2.27
C LEU A 26 5.89 -9.80 -2.55
N ALA A 27 7.15 -9.62 -2.98
CA ALA A 27 7.67 -8.31 -3.35
C ALA A 27 6.84 -7.65 -4.46
N HIS A 28 6.51 -8.41 -5.51
CA HIS A 28 5.69 -7.91 -6.61
C HIS A 28 4.27 -7.50 -6.17
N ILE A 29 3.65 -8.27 -5.27
CA ILE A 29 2.35 -7.93 -4.72
C ILE A 29 2.44 -6.67 -3.85
N TYR A 30 3.48 -6.53 -3.02
CA TYR A 30 3.73 -5.33 -2.23
C TYR A 30 3.84 -4.08 -3.13
N GLU A 31 4.75 -4.11 -4.11
CA GLU A 31 4.94 -3.01 -5.06
C GLU A 31 3.65 -2.66 -5.80
N THR A 32 2.89 -3.68 -6.23
CA THR A 32 1.63 -3.47 -6.95
C THR A 32 0.56 -2.84 -6.06
N LEU A 33 0.48 -3.27 -4.79
CA LEU A 33 -0.45 -2.68 -3.83
C LEU A 33 -0.09 -1.23 -3.55
N GLU A 34 1.18 -0.93 -3.25
CA GLU A 34 1.66 0.43 -3.01
C GLU A 34 1.31 1.37 -4.18
N MET A 35 1.61 0.94 -5.41
CA MET A 35 1.31 1.73 -6.61
C MET A 35 -0.19 1.95 -6.80
N ARG A 36 -1.01 0.91 -6.66
CA ARG A 36 -2.48 1.02 -6.87
C ARG A 36 -3.15 1.88 -5.80
N VAL A 37 -2.75 1.67 -4.54
CA VAL A 37 -3.26 2.44 -3.41
C VAL A 37 -2.83 3.89 -3.56
N GLY A 38 -1.55 4.16 -3.84
CA GLY A 38 -1.05 5.51 -4.09
C GLY A 38 -1.81 6.23 -5.21
N MET A 39 -2.02 5.57 -6.36
CA MET A 39 -2.81 6.14 -7.46
C MET A 39 -4.25 6.44 -7.06
N LYS A 40 -4.92 5.50 -6.39
CA LYS A 40 -6.33 5.67 -5.99
C LYS A 40 -6.55 6.77 -4.94
N LEU A 41 -5.55 6.98 -4.07
CA LEU A 41 -5.54 8.08 -3.12
C LEU A 41 -5.30 9.41 -3.84
N ALA A 42 -4.30 9.46 -4.74
CA ALA A 42 -3.99 10.64 -5.53
C ALA A 42 -5.16 11.10 -6.42
N GLU A 43 -5.94 10.18 -6.99
CA GLU A 43 -7.15 10.48 -7.78
C GLU A 43 -8.22 11.29 -7.01
N GLN A 44 -8.18 11.26 -5.67
CA GLN A 44 -9.15 11.94 -4.80
C GLN A 44 -8.56 13.20 -4.15
N MET A 45 -7.28 13.49 -4.39
CA MET A 45 -6.57 14.64 -3.85
C MET A 45 -6.59 15.80 -4.84
N THR A 46 -6.68 17.01 -4.29
CA THR A 46 -6.29 18.21 -5.05
C THR A 46 -4.76 18.28 -5.15
N ASP A 47 -4.24 19.02 -6.14
CA ASP A 47 -2.78 19.19 -6.32
C ASP A 47 -2.07 19.64 -5.03
N ALA A 48 -2.66 20.56 -4.27
CA ALA A 48 -2.11 21.02 -2.99
C ALA A 48 -2.07 19.93 -1.91
N GLN A 49 -3.08 19.06 -1.88
CA GLN A 49 -3.10 17.91 -0.96
C GLN A 49 -2.09 16.84 -1.36
N LEU A 50 -1.89 16.64 -2.66
CA LEU A 50 -0.84 15.78 -3.22
C LEU A 50 0.55 16.27 -2.80
N ASP A 51 0.83 17.57 -2.97
CA ASP A 51 2.10 18.19 -2.54
C ASP A 51 2.33 18.03 -1.02
N GLU A 52 1.30 18.23 -0.20
CA GLU A 52 1.37 18.01 1.26
C GLU A 52 1.66 16.53 1.58
N PHE A 53 0.96 15.62 0.93
CA PHE A 53 1.13 14.18 1.14
C PHE A 53 2.54 13.71 0.75
N GLU A 54 3.03 14.13 -0.43
CA GLU A 54 4.38 13.83 -0.91
C GLU A 54 5.47 14.36 0.02
N ALA A 55 5.25 15.47 0.72
CA ALA A 55 6.21 15.99 1.69
C ALA A 55 6.46 15.02 2.86
N TYR A 56 5.47 14.20 3.26
CA TYR A 56 5.66 13.15 4.26
C TYR A 56 6.47 11.99 3.71
N ILE A 57 6.16 11.54 2.49
CA ILE A 57 6.88 10.44 1.82
C ILE A 57 8.36 10.81 1.61
N ASN A 58 8.64 12.02 1.15
CA ASN A 58 10.00 12.53 0.96
C ASN A 58 10.83 12.60 2.25
N ARG A 59 10.17 12.70 3.41
CA ARG A 59 10.81 12.72 4.74
C ARG A 59 10.92 11.32 5.36
N ASN A 60 10.42 10.28 4.68
CA ASN A 60 10.21 8.94 5.23
C ASN A 60 9.35 8.97 6.52
N ASP A 61 8.40 9.92 6.60
CA ASP A 61 7.49 10.05 7.74
C ASP A 61 6.19 9.31 7.47
N GLU A 62 6.26 7.98 7.49
CA GLU A 62 5.10 7.11 7.25
C GLU A 62 3.98 7.34 8.28
N ALA A 63 4.35 7.59 9.54
CA ALA A 63 3.37 7.82 10.62
C ALA A 63 2.63 9.15 10.42
N GLY A 64 3.34 10.20 10.00
CA GLY A 64 2.76 11.48 9.62
C GLY A 64 1.84 11.36 8.41
N ALA A 65 2.27 10.64 7.36
CA ALA A 65 1.46 10.38 6.17
C ALA A 65 0.15 9.65 6.51
N LEU A 66 0.21 8.61 7.36
CA LEU A 66 -0.95 7.86 7.86
C LEU A 66 -1.92 8.74 8.65
N THR A 67 -1.40 9.57 9.56
CA THR A 67 -2.21 10.49 10.36
C THR A 67 -2.91 11.53 9.49
N TRP A 68 -2.20 12.05 8.48
CA TRP A 68 -2.74 13.00 7.51
C TRP A 68 -3.85 12.35 6.66
N LEU A 69 -3.66 11.10 6.22
CA LEU A 69 -4.70 10.34 5.50
C LEU A 69 -5.93 10.10 6.37
N GLU A 70 -5.76 9.70 7.63
CA GLU A 70 -6.86 9.49 8.57
C GLU A 70 -7.67 10.76 8.83
N SER A 71 -7.02 11.92 8.81
CA SER A 71 -7.65 13.22 9.05
C SER A 71 -8.36 13.79 7.83
N ASN A 72 -7.75 13.67 6.64
CA ASN A 72 -8.25 14.30 5.40
C ASN A 72 -9.11 13.36 4.55
N PHE A 73 -8.85 12.05 4.62
CA PHE A 73 -9.55 11.01 3.87
C PHE A 73 -10.00 9.91 4.84
N PRO A 74 -10.99 10.12 5.72
CA PRO A 74 -11.37 9.15 6.75
C PRO A 74 -11.75 7.76 6.20
N ASN A 75 -12.21 7.72 4.95
CA ASN A 75 -12.60 6.52 4.23
C ASN A 75 -11.48 5.96 3.34
N TYR A 76 -10.22 6.43 3.48
CA TYR A 76 -9.11 5.97 2.63
C TYR A 76 -8.97 4.44 2.71
N LYS A 77 -9.26 3.84 3.87
CA LYS A 77 -9.23 2.38 4.10
C LYS A 77 -10.20 1.61 3.20
N ASP A 78 -11.31 2.21 2.76
CA ASP A 78 -12.25 1.59 1.82
C ASP A 78 -11.70 1.55 0.39
N VAL A 79 -10.77 2.46 0.09
CA VAL A 79 -10.06 2.55 -1.20
C VAL A 79 -8.91 1.54 -1.27
N VAL A 80 -8.41 1.10 -0.11
CA VAL A 80 -7.33 0.11 0.05
C VAL A 80 -7.86 -1.32 0.26
N ALA A 81 -9.18 -1.52 0.41
CA ALA A 81 -9.81 -2.79 0.79
C ALA A 81 -10.17 -3.70 -0.40
#